data_AF-A0A401SQJ7-F1
#
_entry.id   AF-A0A401SQJ7-F1
#
_cell.length_a   1.000
_cell.length_b   1.000
_cell.length_c   1.000
_cell.angle_alpha   90.00
_cell.angle_beta   90.00
_cell.angle_gamma   90.00
#
_symmetry.space_group_name_H-M   'P 1'
#
loop_
_entity.id
_entity.type
_entity.pdbx_description
1 polymer ?
#
loop_
_entity_poly.entity_id
_entity_poly.type
_entity_poly.pdbx_seq_one_letter_code
_entity_poly.pdbx_strand_id
1 'polypeptide(L)'
;MKQTAKGGGALVACSGGGQVTVRCAQAHGRSDREMARHVFLTGPPGIGKTTLIHKTIDVLKSSGVPVDGFYTEEVRKDRRRIGFDVVTVSGKRGPLSRTSNDSGALNYRCEYRVGQYAVDLPSFECLVLPLFRKVNDRNDTEKKVYVIDEIGKMELFSEPFIQCVRQVLDGSGATILGTIPIPKGKPLGLVEEIRNRKDVKIFNITKDNRNNVVEEIVTSVQDCRELKGN
;
A
#
# COMPACT_ATOMS: atom_id res chain seq x y z
N MET A 1 8.85 -38.31 -47.30
CA MET A 1 9.03 -36.94 -47.81
C MET A 1 9.30 -36.01 -46.62
N LYS A 2 10.48 -35.36 -46.60
CA LYS A 2 10.98 -34.28 -45.70
C LYS A 2 10.91 -34.55 -44.18
N GLN A 3 11.98 -34.97 -43.47
CA GLN A 3 13.22 -34.26 -43.10
C GLN A 3 13.06 -32.76 -42.77
N THR A 4 13.20 -32.40 -41.49
CA THR A 4 14.42 -31.76 -40.96
C THR A 4 14.48 -31.83 -39.44
N ALA A 5 15.59 -32.37 -38.95
CA ALA A 5 16.08 -32.30 -37.58
C ALA A 5 17.18 -31.23 -37.51
N LYS A 6 17.43 -30.68 -36.31
CA LYS A 6 18.73 -30.33 -35.68
C LYS A 6 18.43 -29.39 -34.50
N GLY A 7 18.80 -29.64 -33.25
CA GLY A 7 19.84 -30.53 -32.72
C GLY A 7 21.04 -29.71 -32.25
N GLY A 8 21.44 -29.93 -31.00
CA GLY A 8 22.67 -29.43 -30.38
C GLY A 8 22.47 -29.32 -28.86
N GLY A 9 22.74 -30.31 -28.02
CA GLY A 9 23.58 -31.50 -28.18
C GLY A 9 24.82 -31.36 -27.30
N ALA A 10 24.91 -32.19 -26.28
CA ALA A 10 26.19 -32.73 -25.79
C ALA A 10 25.90 -34.08 -25.13
N LEU A 11 26.17 -35.14 -25.89
CA LEU A 11 26.35 -36.51 -25.42
C LEU A 11 27.70 -36.58 -24.70
N VAL A 12 27.76 -37.20 -23.52
CA VAL A 12 28.84 -38.13 -23.17
C VAL A 12 28.25 -39.20 -22.25
N ALA A 13 28.21 -40.45 -22.72
CA ALA A 13 28.14 -41.62 -21.86
C ALA A 13 29.33 -42.51 -22.25
N CYS A 14 30.33 -42.55 -21.38
CA CYS A 14 31.37 -43.58 -21.37
C CYS A 14 31.29 -44.30 -20.02
N SER A 15 31.10 -45.61 -20.12
CA SER A 15 31.07 -46.60 -19.06
C SER A 15 32.38 -46.64 -18.26
N GLY A 16 32.28 -46.56 -16.94
CA GLY A 16 33.39 -46.78 -16.03
C GLY A 16 32.94 -46.58 -14.58
N GLY A 17 33.14 -47.59 -13.73
CA GLY A 17 32.68 -47.61 -12.35
C GLY A 17 33.17 -46.41 -11.53
N GLY A 18 32.28 -45.85 -10.74
CA GLY A 18 32.57 -44.78 -9.79
C GLY A 18 31.28 -44.21 -9.24
N GLN A 19 31.14 -44.20 -7.92
CA GLN A 19 30.04 -43.55 -7.19
C GLN A 19 29.79 -42.14 -7.72
N VAL A 20 28.68 -41.94 -8.42
CA VAL A 20 28.19 -40.59 -8.76
C VAL A 20 27.43 -40.08 -7.55
N THR A 21 28.07 -39.24 -6.75
CA THR A 21 27.39 -38.43 -5.74
C THR A 21 26.53 -37.42 -6.48
N VAL A 22 25.20 -37.59 -6.42
CA VAL A 22 24.25 -36.57 -6.89
C VAL A 22 24.35 -35.39 -5.93
N ARG A 23 25.23 -34.44 -6.22
CA ARG A 23 25.14 -33.09 -5.65
C ARG A 23 24.03 -32.39 -6.42
N CYS A 24 22.86 -32.29 -5.81
CA CYS A 24 21.86 -31.31 -6.22
C CYS A 24 22.53 -29.94 -6.20
N ALA A 25 22.92 -29.44 -7.38
CA ALA A 25 23.19 -28.04 -7.55
C ALA A 25 21.87 -27.33 -7.24
N GLN A 26 21.78 -26.75 -6.04
CA GLN A 26 20.78 -25.72 -5.76
C GLN A 26 21.06 -24.60 -6.74
N ALA A 27 20.39 -24.64 -7.88
CA ALA A 27 20.19 -23.50 -8.74
C ALA A 27 19.49 -22.47 -7.87
N HIS A 28 20.28 -21.60 -7.24
CA HIS A 28 19.84 -20.32 -6.76
C HIS A 28 19.44 -19.54 -8.01
N GLY A 29 18.21 -19.81 -8.49
CA GLY A 29 17.52 -18.90 -9.36
C GLY A 29 17.43 -17.60 -8.60
N ARG A 30 18.31 -16.65 -8.94
CA ARG A 30 17.99 -15.23 -8.79
C ARG A 30 16.78 -15.03 -9.70
N SER A 31 15.59 -15.25 -9.15
CA SER A 31 14.36 -14.77 -9.76
C SER A 31 14.49 -13.26 -9.84
N ASP A 32 14.21 -12.70 -11.02
CA ASP A 32 14.07 -11.26 -11.22
C ASP A 32 13.31 -10.68 -10.03
N ARG A 33 14.00 -9.98 -9.13
CA ARG A 33 13.34 -9.16 -8.11
C ARG A 33 12.72 -8.03 -8.89
N GLU A 34 11.46 -8.21 -9.27
CA GLU A 34 10.61 -7.08 -9.64
C GLU A 34 10.60 -6.17 -8.41
N MET A 35 11.34 -5.08 -8.54
CA MET A 35 11.74 -4.23 -7.42
C MET A 35 10.53 -3.42 -6.97
N ALA A 36 9.72 -4.00 -6.09
CA ALA A 36 8.65 -3.28 -5.44
C ALA A 36 9.23 -2.05 -4.73
N ARG A 37 8.58 -0.90 -4.93
CA ARG A 37 8.95 0.40 -4.36
C ARG A 37 7.89 0.89 -3.37
N HIS A 38 6.70 0.32 -3.47
CA HIS A 38 5.54 0.64 -2.66
C HIS A 38 4.88 -0.63 -2.16
N VAL A 39 4.26 -0.54 -0.99
CA VAL A 39 3.59 -1.66 -0.33
C VAL A 39 2.15 -1.28 -0.07
N PHE A 40 1.22 -2.12 -0.52
CA PHE A 40 -0.20 -1.94 -0.30
C PHE A 40 -0.83 -3.15 0.36
N LEU A 41 -1.78 -2.91 1.27
CA LEU A 41 -2.58 -3.96 1.89
C LEU A 41 -3.98 -3.93 1.28
N THR A 42 -4.51 -5.10 0.95
CA THR A 42 -5.91 -5.26 0.57
C THR A 42 -6.57 -6.35 1.40
N GLY A 43 -7.88 -6.29 1.51
CA GLY A 43 -8.65 -7.26 2.30
C GLY A 43 -10.05 -6.76 2.59
N PRO A 44 -10.93 -7.65 3.11
CA PRO A 44 -12.30 -7.30 3.42
C PRO A 44 -12.36 -6.17 4.48
N PRO A 45 -13.37 -5.28 4.41
CA PRO A 45 -13.58 -4.26 5.44
C PRO A 45 -13.68 -4.90 6.84
N GLY A 46 -13.07 -4.26 7.84
CA GLY A 46 -13.10 -4.74 9.23
C GLY A 46 -12.14 -5.88 9.56
N ILE A 47 -11.30 -6.33 8.62
CA ILE A 47 -10.32 -7.41 8.89
C ILE A 47 -9.19 -7.00 9.85
N GLY A 48 -8.97 -5.69 10.02
CA GLY A 48 -7.92 -5.12 10.85
C GLY A 48 -6.73 -4.52 10.06
N LYS A 49 -6.93 -4.07 8.81
CA LYS A 49 -5.86 -3.43 8.01
C LYS A 49 -5.27 -2.20 8.71
N THR A 50 -6.12 -1.33 9.25
CA THR A 50 -5.70 -0.17 10.04
C THR A 50 -4.87 -0.58 11.26
N THR A 51 -5.27 -1.64 11.96
CA THR A 51 -4.48 -2.19 13.08
C THR A 51 -3.11 -2.71 12.63
N LEU A 52 -3.02 -3.34 11.47
CA LEU A 52 -1.75 -3.75 10.87
C LEU A 52 -0.87 -2.54 10.55
N ILE A 53 -1.44 -1.51 9.92
CA ILE A 53 -0.75 -0.25 9.61
C ILE A 53 -0.18 0.37 10.88
N HIS A 54 -0.95 0.47 11.97
CA HIS A 54 -0.44 0.99 13.24
C HIS A 54 0.77 0.20 13.76
N LYS A 55 0.66 -1.13 13.81
CA LYS A 55 1.79 -1.98 14.24
C LYS A 55 3.02 -1.77 13.35
N THR A 56 2.84 -1.69 12.04
CA THR A 56 3.94 -1.45 11.10
C THR A 56 4.57 -0.07 11.33
N ILE A 57 3.77 0.98 11.56
CA ILE A 57 4.28 2.33 11.90
C ILE A 57 5.13 2.27 13.16
N ASP A 58 4.66 1.61 14.21
CA ASP A 58 5.37 1.54 15.50
C ASP A 58 6.73 0.85 15.36
N VAL A 59 6.78 -0.25 14.60
CA VAL A 59 8.04 -0.97 14.32
C VAL A 59 8.99 -0.10 13.49
N LEU A 60 8.49 0.55 12.44
CA LEU A 60 9.30 1.43 11.58
C LEU A 60 9.88 2.61 12.37
N LYS A 61 9.06 3.28 13.19
CA LYS A 61 9.51 4.37 14.07
C LYS A 61 10.57 3.89 15.07
N SER A 62 10.36 2.71 15.68
CA SER A 62 11.32 2.11 16.61
C SER A 62 12.66 1.77 15.93
N SER A 63 12.62 1.53 14.62
CA SER A 63 13.80 1.26 13.79
C SER A 63 14.45 2.55 13.24
N GLY A 64 14.03 3.73 13.70
CA GLY A 64 14.55 5.03 13.27
C GLY A 64 14.10 5.46 11.87
N VAL A 65 13.10 4.80 11.28
CA VAL A 65 12.60 5.16 9.94
C VAL A 65 11.69 6.38 10.04
N PRO A 66 11.93 7.45 9.25
CA PRO A 66 11.01 8.57 9.20
C PRO A 66 9.70 8.16 8.51
N VAL A 67 8.60 8.25 9.26
CA VAL A 67 7.24 7.93 8.81
C VAL A 67 6.38 9.19 8.87
N ASP A 68 5.69 9.52 7.78
CA ASP A 68 4.67 10.57 7.71
C ASP A 68 3.42 10.04 7.00
N GLY A 69 2.35 10.82 6.93
CA GLY A 69 1.10 10.45 6.27
C GLY A 69 -0.09 10.42 7.22
N PHE A 70 -1.11 9.65 6.88
CA PHE A 70 -2.35 9.58 7.65
C PHE A 70 -3.01 8.20 7.60
N TYR A 71 -3.88 7.97 8.57
CA TYR A 71 -4.77 6.83 8.65
C TYR A 71 -6.17 7.29 9.02
N THR A 72 -7.15 6.42 8.82
CA THR A 72 -8.56 6.68 9.08
C THR A 72 -9.01 5.93 10.33
N GLU A 73 -9.71 6.63 11.22
CA GLU A 73 -10.29 6.06 12.42
C GLU A 73 -11.81 6.07 12.36
N GLU A 74 -12.41 4.98 12.83
CA GLU A 74 -13.85 4.89 12.93
C GLU A 74 -14.36 5.69 14.14
N VAL A 75 -15.29 6.61 13.91
CA VAL A 75 -15.93 7.39 14.97
C VAL A 75 -17.25 6.73 15.36
N ARG A 76 -17.37 6.35 16.63
CA ARG A 76 -18.57 5.76 17.21
C ARG A 76 -19.14 6.62 18.34
N LYS A 77 -20.46 6.74 18.38
CA LYS A 77 -21.24 7.35 19.46
C LYS A 77 -22.39 6.40 19.82
N ASP A 78 -22.59 6.16 21.12
CA ASP A 78 -23.63 5.23 21.61
C ASP A 78 -23.60 3.84 20.93
N ARG A 79 -22.38 3.31 20.73
CA ARG A 79 -22.09 2.05 20.01
C ARG A 79 -22.45 2.04 18.51
N ARG A 80 -22.97 3.13 17.96
CA ARG A 80 -23.26 3.31 16.53
C ARG A 80 -22.12 4.04 15.85
N ARG A 81 -21.78 3.61 14.63
CA ARG A 81 -20.81 4.31 13.79
C ARG A 81 -21.44 5.59 13.25
N ILE A 82 -20.85 6.74 13.59
CA ILE A 82 -21.31 8.05 13.15
C ILE A 82 -20.41 8.66 12.07
N GLY A 83 -19.27 8.06 11.76
CA GLY A 83 -18.42 8.55 10.69
C GLY A 83 -16.98 8.06 10.79
N PHE A 84 -16.10 8.80 10.12
CA PHE A 84 -14.68 8.52 10.05
C PHE A 84 -13.88 9.82 10.23
N ASP A 85 -12.78 9.73 10.95
CA ASP A 85 -11.78 10.79 11.09
C ASP A 85 -10.54 10.44 10.31
N VAL A 86 -9.89 11.46 9.76
CA VAL A 86 -8.50 11.36 9.32
C VAL A 86 -7.60 11.78 10.47
N VAL A 87 -6.60 10.95 10.77
CA VAL A 87 -5.58 11.23 11.77
C VAL A 87 -4.22 11.12 11.09
N THR A 88 -3.45 12.20 11.16
CA THR A 88 -2.08 12.22 10.65
C THR A 88 -1.14 11.48 11.60
N VAL A 89 -0.01 10.97 11.10
CA VAL A 89 1.04 10.36 11.93
C VAL A 89 1.59 11.34 12.97
N SER A 90 1.49 12.65 12.70
CA SER A 90 1.83 13.75 13.62
C SER A 90 0.79 14.03 14.73
N GLY A 91 -0.35 13.34 14.73
CA GLY A 91 -1.41 13.46 15.73
C GLY A 91 -2.50 14.49 15.42
N LYS A 92 -2.40 15.27 14.33
CA LYS A 92 -3.51 16.13 13.87
C LYS A 92 -4.70 15.27 13.43
N ARG A 93 -5.91 15.69 13.78
CA ARG A 93 -7.16 15.00 13.49
C ARG A 93 -8.19 15.93 12.86
N GLY A 94 -9.00 15.40 11.96
CA GLY A 94 -10.22 16.08 11.50
C GLY A 94 -11.22 15.13 10.84
N PRO A 95 -12.45 15.61 10.61
CA PRO A 95 -13.52 14.78 10.07
C PRO A 95 -13.26 14.46 8.59
N LEU A 96 -13.38 13.18 8.22
CA LEU A 96 -13.46 12.75 6.82
C LEU A 96 -14.92 12.68 6.38
N SER A 97 -15.75 12.04 7.20
CA SER A 97 -17.17 11.91 6.92
C SER A 97 -17.99 11.73 8.19
N ARG A 98 -19.28 12.09 8.09
CA ARG A 98 -20.28 11.98 9.17
C ARG A 98 -21.62 11.50 8.63
N THR A 99 -22.39 10.83 9.47
CA THR A 99 -23.81 10.52 9.23
C THR A 99 -24.62 11.80 9.16
N SER A 100 -25.65 11.84 8.31
CA SER A 100 -26.55 12.99 8.18
C SER A 100 -26.93 13.59 9.54
N ASN A 101 -27.39 12.75 10.48
CA ASN A 101 -27.82 13.19 11.81
C ASN A 101 -26.73 13.86 12.67
N ASP A 102 -25.46 13.51 12.46
CA ASP A 102 -24.31 14.04 13.22
C ASP A 102 -23.50 15.06 12.42
N SER A 103 -23.89 15.30 11.16
CA SER A 103 -23.15 16.14 10.22
C SER A 103 -23.55 17.62 10.27
N GLY A 104 -24.44 18.01 11.20
CA GLY A 104 -24.82 19.40 11.43
C GLY A 104 -25.22 20.12 10.13
N ALA A 105 -24.47 21.16 9.77
CA ALA A 105 -24.67 21.99 8.58
C ALA A 105 -24.39 21.29 7.23
N LEU A 106 -23.77 20.09 7.21
CA LEU A 106 -23.51 19.33 5.98
C LEU A 106 -24.78 18.70 5.36
N ASN A 107 -25.90 18.73 6.09
CA ASN A 107 -27.13 18.03 5.69
C ASN A 107 -27.80 18.57 4.43
N TYR A 108 -27.60 19.84 4.07
CA TYR A 108 -28.39 20.47 3.03
C TYR A 108 -27.69 20.56 1.66
N ARG A 109 -26.36 20.35 1.57
CA ARG A 109 -25.60 20.51 0.30
C ARG A 109 -24.34 19.63 0.15
N CYS A 110 -24.24 18.50 0.84
CA CYS A 110 -23.07 17.62 0.62
C CYS A 110 -23.19 16.86 -0.70
N GLU A 111 -22.40 17.29 -1.70
CA GLU A 111 -22.33 16.70 -3.05
C GLU A 111 -21.71 15.29 -3.06
N TYR A 112 -20.92 14.94 -2.03
CA TYR A 112 -20.15 13.71 -1.96
C TYR A 112 -20.66 12.77 -0.86
N ARG A 113 -21.33 11.69 -1.26
CA ARG A 113 -21.91 10.70 -0.32
C ARG A 113 -21.50 9.27 -0.62
N VAL A 114 -21.27 8.50 0.45
CA VAL A 114 -21.08 7.05 0.41
C VAL A 114 -22.05 6.39 1.39
N GLY A 115 -23.15 5.84 0.87
CA GLY A 115 -24.22 5.30 1.71
C GLY A 115 -24.82 6.41 2.58
N GLN A 116 -24.79 6.22 3.91
CA GLN A 116 -25.30 7.20 4.88
C GLN A 116 -24.28 8.28 5.28
N TYR A 117 -23.04 8.21 4.79
CA TYR A 117 -21.96 9.12 5.18
C TYR A 117 -21.79 10.24 4.15
N ALA A 118 -21.87 11.48 4.63
CA ALA A 118 -21.52 12.69 3.90
C ALA A 118 -20.03 12.98 4.09
N VAL A 119 -19.30 13.14 2.99
CA VAL A 119 -17.85 13.37 3.00
C VAL A 119 -17.57 14.87 3.05
N ASP A 120 -16.71 15.27 3.99
CA ASP A 120 -16.24 16.65 4.16
C ASP A 120 -14.87 16.80 3.48
N LEU A 121 -14.89 17.04 2.15
CA LEU A 121 -13.67 17.20 1.38
C LEU A 121 -12.80 18.38 1.82
N PRO A 122 -13.35 19.58 2.11
CA PRO A 122 -12.53 20.69 2.60
C PRO A 122 -11.73 20.34 3.85
N SER A 123 -12.36 19.67 4.83
CA SER A 123 -11.68 19.22 6.06
C SER A 123 -10.61 18.18 5.76
N PHE A 124 -10.90 17.22 4.87
CA PHE A 124 -9.94 16.21 4.44
C PHE A 124 -8.72 16.82 3.74
N GLU A 125 -8.94 17.67 2.74
CA GLU A 125 -7.89 18.28 1.92
C GLU A 125 -6.98 19.20 2.74
N CYS A 126 -7.55 19.98 3.66
CA CYS A 126 -6.81 20.86 4.55
C CYS A 126 -5.79 20.09 5.41
N LEU A 127 -6.11 18.86 5.82
CA LEU A 127 -5.22 18.02 6.62
C LEU A 127 -4.24 17.22 5.77
N VAL A 128 -4.70 16.67 4.65
CA VAL A 128 -3.95 15.66 3.89
C VAL A 128 -3.04 16.25 2.83
N LEU A 129 -3.47 17.28 2.10
CA LEU A 129 -2.66 17.86 1.02
C LEU A 129 -1.31 18.46 1.49
N PRO A 130 -1.23 19.12 2.66
CA PRO A 130 0.05 19.65 3.15
C PRO A 130 1.09 18.56 3.45
N LEU A 131 0.67 17.34 3.77
CA LEU A 131 1.57 16.22 4.04
C LEU A 131 2.35 15.81 2.77
N PHE A 132 1.71 15.88 1.60
CA PHE A 132 2.33 15.55 0.32
C PHE A 132 3.34 16.59 -0.17
N ARG A 133 3.18 17.88 0.21
CA ARG A 133 4.15 18.93 -0.15
C ARG A 133 5.54 18.64 0.43
N LYS A 134 5.59 18.10 1.64
CA LYS A 134 6.84 17.72 2.33
C LYS A 134 7.57 16.55 1.68
N VAL A 135 6.88 15.75 0.85
CA VAL A 135 7.48 14.61 0.14
C VAL A 135 8.34 15.08 -1.04
N ASN A 136 8.01 16.24 -1.61
CA ASN A 136 8.71 16.81 -2.77
C ASN A 136 9.90 17.72 -2.39
N ASP A 137 10.13 17.97 -1.10
CA ASP A 137 11.28 18.72 -0.63
C ASP A 137 12.55 17.86 -0.77
N ARG A 138 13.32 18.12 -1.83
CA ARG A 138 14.53 17.40 -2.26
C ARG A 138 15.71 17.46 -1.27
N ASN A 139 15.52 18.08 -0.12
CA ASN A 139 16.58 18.30 0.87
C ASN A 139 16.68 17.17 1.91
N ASP A 140 15.76 16.20 1.88
CA ASP A 140 15.80 15.03 2.74
C ASP A 140 16.58 13.89 2.08
N THR A 141 17.75 13.59 2.64
CA THR A 141 18.63 12.50 2.17
C THR A 141 18.10 11.12 2.56
N GLU A 142 17.08 11.05 3.42
CA GLU A 142 16.44 9.81 3.83
C GLU A 142 15.09 9.61 3.14
N LYS A 143 14.94 8.46 2.46
CA LYS A 143 13.65 8.05 1.88
C LYS A 143 12.61 7.90 2.98
N LYS A 144 11.55 8.71 2.96
CA LYS A 144 10.46 8.62 3.94
C LYS A 144 9.47 7.51 3.59
N VAL A 145 8.88 6.91 4.60
CA VAL A 145 7.69 6.05 4.42
C VAL A 145 6.45 6.92 4.59
N TYR A 146 5.58 6.90 3.60
CA TYR A 146 4.35 7.66 3.60
C TYR A 146 3.15 6.74 3.74
N VAL A 147 2.41 6.90 4.84
CA VAL A 147 1.27 6.04 5.18
C VAL A 147 -0.02 6.62 4.63
N ILE A 148 -0.81 5.78 3.97
CA ILE A 148 -2.14 6.15 3.42
C ILE A 148 -3.15 5.03 3.70
N ASP A 149 -3.89 5.14 4.80
CA ASP A 149 -4.97 4.19 5.14
C ASP A 149 -6.31 4.94 5.17
N GLU A 150 -7.21 4.87 4.18
CA GLU A 150 -7.29 3.99 3.00
C GLU A 150 -7.35 4.83 1.71
N ILE A 151 -6.91 4.28 0.56
CA ILE A 151 -7.18 4.85 -0.77
C ILE A 151 -8.48 4.23 -1.27
N GLY A 152 -9.59 4.78 -0.79
CA GLY A 152 -10.93 4.25 -0.99
C GLY A 152 -11.88 5.22 -1.66
N LYS A 153 -13.16 4.83 -1.72
CA LYS A 153 -14.19 5.61 -2.41
C LYS A 153 -14.38 7.02 -1.80
N MET A 154 -14.13 7.20 -0.50
CA MET A 154 -14.36 8.48 0.17
C MET A 154 -13.26 9.50 -0.16
N GLU A 155 -12.01 9.06 -0.17
CA GLU A 155 -10.82 9.88 -0.40
C GLU A 155 -10.71 10.25 -1.88
N LEU A 156 -11.14 9.36 -2.78
CA LEU A 156 -11.10 9.55 -4.24
C LEU A 156 -12.15 10.54 -4.78
N PHE A 157 -12.93 11.18 -3.92
CA PHE A 157 -13.71 12.36 -4.32
C PHE A 157 -12.84 13.62 -4.42
N SER A 158 -11.66 13.65 -3.78
CA SER A 158 -10.70 14.74 -3.89
C SER A 158 -9.76 14.51 -5.09
N GLU A 159 -9.96 15.27 -6.17
CA GLU A 159 -9.05 15.26 -7.31
C GLU A 159 -7.62 15.72 -6.96
N PRO A 160 -7.42 16.77 -6.13
CA PRO A 160 -6.08 17.13 -5.65
C PRO A 160 -5.36 15.99 -4.93
N PHE A 161 -6.08 15.22 -4.11
CA PHE A 161 -5.52 14.06 -3.44
C PHE A 161 -5.07 12.98 -4.42
N ILE A 162 -5.89 12.66 -5.43
CA ILE A 162 -5.55 11.71 -6.49
C ILE A 162 -4.24 12.11 -7.18
N GLN A 163 -4.10 13.39 -7.54
CA GLN A 163 -2.91 13.91 -8.19
C GLN A 163 -1.67 13.79 -7.29
N CYS A 164 -1.78 14.13 -6.00
CA CYS A 164 -0.69 13.99 -5.05
C CYS A 164 -0.25 12.53 -4.89
N VAL A 165 -1.18 11.57 -4.79
CA VAL A 165 -0.84 10.14 -4.69
C VAL A 165 -0.10 9.67 -5.93
N ARG A 166 -0.55 10.04 -7.14
CA ARG A 166 0.14 9.70 -8.39
C ARG A 166 1.57 10.26 -8.42
N GLN A 167 1.76 11.51 -8.01
CA GLN A 167 3.10 12.12 -7.95
C GLN A 167 4.04 11.37 -6.99
N VAL A 168 3.54 10.91 -5.84
CA VAL A 168 4.37 10.13 -4.91
C VAL A 168 4.69 8.74 -5.46
N LEU A 169 3.74 8.08 -6.11
CA LEU A 169 3.95 6.78 -6.77
C LEU A 169 4.99 6.87 -7.90
N ASP A 170 4.96 7.94 -8.68
CA ASP A 170 5.91 8.13 -9.79
C ASP A 170 7.27 8.66 -9.30
N GLY A 171 7.30 9.32 -8.15
CA GLY A 171 8.50 9.89 -7.53
C GLY A 171 9.48 8.84 -6.99
N SER A 172 10.70 9.26 -6.66
CA SER A 172 11.74 8.40 -6.07
C SER A 172 12.16 8.70 -4.64
N GLY A 173 11.59 9.75 -4.05
CA GLY A 173 11.90 10.20 -2.69
C GLY A 173 11.16 9.46 -1.57
N ALA A 174 10.14 8.65 -1.87
CA ALA A 174 9.31 8.04 -0.83
C ALA A 174 8.79 6.65 -1.21
N THR A 175 8.52 5.86 -0.16
CA THR A 175 7.82 4.57 -0.24
C THR A 175 6.43 4.74 0.35
N ILE A 176 5.38 4.41 -0.40
CA ILE A 176 4.02 4.38 0.13
C ILE A 176 3.78 3.06 0.86
N LEU A 177 3.25 3.15 2.08
CA LEU A 177 2.61 2.06 2.80
C LEU A 177 1.11 2.39 2.86
N GLY A 178 0.32 1.78 1.97
CA GLY A 178 -1.08 2.13 1.80
C GLY A 178 -2.03 0.97 2.04
N THR A 179 -3.32 1.27 2.16
CA THR A 179 -4.37 0.27 2.05
C THR A 179 -5.31 0.59 0.89
N ILE A 180 -5.76 -0.44 0.18
CA ILE A 180 -6.73 -0.33 -0.91
C ILE A 180 -7.89 -1.30 -0.68
N PRO A 181 -9.12 -0.91 -1.02
CA PRO A 181 -10.27 -1.80 -0.91
C PRO A 181 -10.08 -3.01 -1.84
N ILE A 182 -10.79 -4.10 -1.56
CA ILE A 182 -10.91 -5.21 -2.51
C ILE A 182 -11.76 -4.79 -3.72
N PRO A 183 -11.51 -5.32 -4.93
CA PRO A 183 -12.30 -5.00 -6.11
C PRO A 183 -13.75 -5.43 -5.88
N LYS A 184 -14.64 -4.45 -5.69
CA LYS A 184 -16.08 -4.65 -5.49
C LYS A 184 -16.86 -3.52 -6.15
N GLY A 185 -17.80 -3.87 -7.02
CA GLY A 185 -18.65 -2.90 -7.71
C GLY A 185 -17.90 -2.15 -8.82
N LYS A 186 -18.19 -0.85 -8.96
CA LYS A 186 -17.56 0.00 -9.98
C LYS A 186 -16.05 0.15 -9.70
N PRO A 187 -15.17 -0.08 -10.68
CA PRO A 187 -13.73 0.10 -10.49
C PRO A 187 -13.43 1.56 -10.14
N LEU A 188 -12.49 1.73 -9.20
CA LEU A 188 -11.96 3.01 -8.80
C LEU A 188 -10.66 3.22 -9.57
N GLY A 189 -10.61 4.23 -10.45
CA GLY A 189 -9.51 4.41 -11.41
C GLY A 189 -8.13 4.33 -10.76
N LEU A 190 -7.87 5.14 -9.73
CA LEU A 190 -6.59 5.13 -9.02
C LEU A 190 -6.28 3.79 -8.33
N VAL A 191 -7.28 3.07 -7.82
CA VAL A 191 -7.06 1.78 -7.16
C VAL A 191 -6.63 0.73 -8.19
N GLU A 192 -7.27 0.69 -9.36
CA GLU A 192 -6.86 -0.23 -10.42
C GLU A 192 -5.50 0.16 -11.01
N GLU A 193 -5.19 1.45 -11.11
CA GLU A 193 -3.85 1.92 -11.47
C GLU A 193 -2.82 1.34 -10.49
N ILE A 194 -2.98 1.55 -9.17
CA ILE A 194 -2.08 1.02 -8.14
C ILE A 194 -1.96 -0.51 -8.21
N ARG A 195 -3.06 -1.22 -8.46
CA ARG A 195 -3.02 -2.69 -8.53
C ARG A 195 -2.22 -3.25 -9.70
N ASN A 196 -2.23 -2.55 -10.83
CA ASN A 196 -1.59 -3.01 -12.06
C ASN A 196 -0.13 -2.54 -12.18
N ARG A 197 0.37 -1.80 -11.18
CA ARG A 197 1.75 -1.33 -11.14
C ARG A 197 2.72 -2.44 -10.76
N LYS A 198 3.80 -2.55 -11.55
CA LYS A 198 4.90 -3.50 -11.33
C LYS A 198 5.77 -3.16 -10.13
N ASP A 199 5.83 -1.88 -9.76
CA ASP A 199 6.59 -1.38 -8.61
C ASP A 199 5.78 -1.37 -7.31
N VAL A 200 4.65 -2.09 -7.25
CA VAL A 200 3.78 -2.20 -6.08
C VAL A 200 3.70 -3.66 -5.61
N LYS A 201 4.06 -3.92 -4.35
CA LYS A 201 3.78 -5.20 -3.69
C LYS A 201 2.45 -5.13 -2.95
N ILE A 202 1.54 -6.07 -3.23
CA ILE A 202 0.21 -6.11 -2.61
C ILE A 202 0.09 -7.31 -1.67
N PHE A 203 -0.26 -7.04 -0.41
CA PHE A 203 -0.55 -8.03 0.60
C PHE A 203 -2.05 -8.25 0.73
N ASN A 204 -2.51 -9.47 0.44
CA ASN A 204 -3.90 -9.85 0.69
C ASN A 204 -4.07 -10.34 2.14
N ILE A 205 -4.74 -9.54 2.96
CA ILE A 205 -4.93 -9.78 4.38
C ILE A 205 -6.18 -10.64 4.59
N THR A 206 -5.97 -11.78 5.22
CA THR A 206 -7.01 -12.75 5.62
C THR A 206 -7.03 -12.87 7.15
N LYS A 207 -8.02 -13.59 7.68
CA LYS A 207 -8.10 -13.84 9.13
C LYS A 207 -6.91 -14.68 9.64
N ASP A 208 -6.38 -15.53 8.78
CA ASP A 208 -5.35 -16.50 9.13
C ASP A 208 -3.95 -15.88 9.12
N ASN A 209 -3.68 -14.92 8.21
CA ASN A 209 -2.34 -14.34 8.06
C ASN A 209 -2.13 -13.02 8.83
N ARG A 210 -3.21 -12.35 9.27
CA ARG A 210 -3.14 -10.99 9.85
C ARG A 210 -2.22 -10.84 11.07
N ASN A 211 -1.88 -11.91 11.78
CA ASN A 211 -1.00 -11.82 12.94
C ASN A 211 0.48 -11.98 12.58
N ASN A 212 0.78 -12.65 11.47
CA ASN A 212 2.15 -13.02 11.10
C ASN A 212 2.69 -12.18 9.94
N VAL A 213 1.82 -11.47 9.22
CA VAL A 213 2.18 -10.68 8.04
C VAL A 213 2.85 -9.34 8.38
N VAL A 214 2.81 -8.89 9.64
CA VAL A 214 3.41 -7.60 10.06
C VAL A 214 4.90 -7.57 9.76
N GLU A 215 5.63 -8.62 10.12
CA GLU A 215 7.08 -8.72 9.90
C GLU A 215 7.39 -8.71 8.41
N GLU A 216 6.63 -9.44 7.59
CA GLU A 216 6.82 -9.45 6.14
C GLU A 216 6.56 -8.09 5.49
N ILE A 217 5.55 -7.36 5.98
CA ILE A 217 5.24 -5.99 5.53
C ILE A 217 6.41 -5.06 5.90
N VAL A 218 6.88 -5.10 7.14
CA VAL A 218 8.01 -4.26 7.61
C VAL A 218 9.25 -4.52 6.75
N THR A 219 9.64 -5.78 6.58
CA THR A 219 10.78 -6.16 5.74
C THR A 219 10.60 -5.67 4.31
N SER A 220 9.40 -5.83 3.74
CA SER A 220 9.13 -5.37 2.37
C SER A 220 9.24 -3.85 2.25
N VAL A 221 8.76 -3.09 3.24
CA VAL A 221 8.89 -1.62 3.27
C VAL A 221 10.35 -1.20 3.40
N GLN A 222 11.13 -1.87 4.24
CA GLN A 222 12.57 -1.60 4.39
C GLN A 222 13.33 -1.92 3.11
N ASP A 223 13.09 -3.08 2.50
CA ASP A 223 13.66 -3.47 1.20
C ASP A 223 13.36 -2.40 0.14
N CYS A 224 12.11 -1.93 0.02
CA CYS A 224 11.71 -0.86 -0.91
C CYS A 224 12.52 0.44 -0.74
N ARG A 225 12.90 0.78 0.51
CA ARG A 225 13.73 1.95 0.81
C ARG A 225 15.19 1.72 0.42
N GLU A 226 15.72 0.54 0.69
CA GLU A 226 17.13 0.21 0.45
C GLU A 226 17.50 0.04 -1.02
N LEU A 227 16.52 0.05 -1.92
CA LEU A 227 16.73 0.09 -3.38
C LEU A 227 17.40 1.40 -3.81
N LYS A 228 18.69 1.55 -3.56
CA LYS A 228 19.62 2.32 -4.39
C LYS A 228 19.85 1.45 -5.64
N GLY A 229 19.59 1.94 -6.84
CA GLY A 229 20.53 2.84 -7.48
C GLY A 229 21.80 2.06 -7.78
N ASN A 230 21.74 1.19 -8.80
CA ASN A 230 22.91 0.71 -9.50
C ASN A 230 23.18 1.69 -10.65
#